data_AF-W1WCK0-F1
#
_entry.id   AF-W1WCK0-F1
#
_cell.length_a   1.000
_cell.length_b   1.000
_cell.length_c   1.000
_cell.angle_alpha   90.00
_cell.angle_beta   90.00
_cell.angle_gamma   90.00
#
_symmetry.space_group_name_H-M   'P 1'
#
loop_
_entity.id
_entity.type
_entity.pdbx_description
1 polymer ?
#
loop_
_entity_poly.entity_id
_entity_poly.type
_entity_poly.pdbx_seq_one_letter_code
_entity_poly.pdbx_strand_id
1 'polypeptide(L)' 'GERTKRVFRIGDQVRIKVSKVNVDFREIDFELVSVKEDNRLVNKAVDGEVEADEKDGE' A
#
# COMPACT_ATOMS: atom_id res chain seq x y z
N GLY A 1 4.97 -14.83 7.57
CA GLY A 1 4.78 -13.82 8.63
C GLY A 1 5.32 -14.27 9.97
N GLU A 2 4.96 -15.47 10.44
CA GLU A 2 5.16 -15.87 11.84
C GLU A 2 6.63 -15.86 12.34
N ARG A 3 7.59 -16.33 11.52
CA ARG A 3 9.00 -16.36 11.91
C ARG A 3 9.75 -15.04 11.69
N THR A 4 9.28 -14.18 10.78
CA THR A 4 9.94 -12.91 10.41
C THR A 4 9.24 -11.67 10.98
N LYS A 5 8.02 -11.82 11.50
CA LYS A 5 7.08 -10.75 11.91
C LYS A 5 6.77 -9.70 10.85
N ARG A 6 7.21 -9.88 9.60
CA ARG A 6 6.90 -8.97 8.49
C ARG A 6 5.53 -9.31 7.93
N VAL A 7 4.67 -8.31 7.89
CA VAL A 7 3.33 -8.35 7.28
C VAL A 7 3.33 -7.32 6.16
N PHE A 8 3.04 -7.76 4.94
CA PHE A 8 2.83 -6.88 3.80
C PHE A 8 1.32 -6.78 3.57
N ARG A 9 0.83 -5.57 3.36
CA ARG A 9 -0.58 -5.30 3.09
C ARG A 9 -0.74 -4.66 1.73
N ILE A 10 -1.91 -4.88 1.16
CA ILE A 10 -2.31 -4.16 -0.05
C ILE A 10 -2.31 -2.68 0.25
N GLY A 11 -1.75 -1.90 -0.67
CA GLY A 11 -1.57 -0.47 -0.51
C GLY A 11 -0.21 -0.08 0.04
N ASP A 12 0.60 -0.99 0.61
CA ASP A 12 1.94 -0.67 1.13
C ASP A 12 2.89 -0.23 0.00
N GLN A 13 3.61 0.88 0.22
CA GLN A 13 4.64 1.36 -0.70
C GLN A 13 5.94 0.59 -0.47
N VAL A 14 6.42 -0.06 -1.52
CA VAL A 14 7.63 -0.88 -1.48
C VAL A 14 8.61 -0.48 -2.58
N ARG A 15 9.90 -0.71 -2.31
CA ARG A 15 10.95 -0.68 -3.35
C ARG A 15 11.33 -2.12 -3.69
N ILE A 16 11.26 -2.43 -4.96
CA ILE A 16 11.58 -3.76 -5.50
C ILE A 16 12.72 -3.66 -6.51
N LYS A 17 13.38 -4.80 -6.74
CA LYS A 17 14.29 -5.02 -7.86
C LYS A 17 13.65 -6.04 -8.79
N VAL A 18 13.64 -5.77 -10.09
CA VAL A 18 13.19 -6.74 -11.09
C VAL A 18 14.29 -7.78 -11.28
N SER A 19 13.98 -9.05 -11.02
CA SER A 19 14.94 -10.15 -11.14
C SER A 19 14.83 -10.84 -12.51
N LYS A 20 13.63 -10.95 -13.06
CA LYS A 20 13.38 -11.56 -14.38
C LYS A 20 12.12 -10.98 -15.03
N VAL A 21 12.14 -10.91 -16.35
CA VAL A 21 10.99 -10.55 -17.19
C VAL A 21 10.75 -11.66 -18.20
N ASN A 22 9.52 -12.17 -18.24
CA ASN A 22 9.06 -13.12 -19.25
C ASN A 22 7.97 -12.49 -20.10
N VAL A 23 8.32 -12.09 -21.32
CA VAL A 23 7.42 -11.35 -22.23
C VAL A 23 6.33 -12.27 -22.80
N ASP A 24 6.64 -13.54 -23.01
CA ASP A 24 5.73 -14.50 -23.61
C ASP A 24 4.52 -14.77 -22.71
N PHE A 25 4.77 -14.93 -21.41
CA PHE A 25 3.72 -15.12 -20.40
C PHE A 25 3.25 -13.82 -19.74
N ARG A 26 3.88 -12.67 -20.07
CA ARG A 26 3.62 -11.36 -19.45
C ARG A 26 3.80 -11.38 -17.93
N GLU A 27 4.83 -12.07 -17.48
CA GLU A 27 5.18 -12.25 -16.08
C GLU A 27 6.46 -11.50 -15.71
N ILE A 28 6.51 -10.99 -14.48
CA ILE A 28 7.66 -10.27 -13.94
C ILE A 28 7.92 -10.80 -12.53
N ASP A 29 9.13 -11.30 -12.32
CA ASP A 29 9.60 -11.72 -11.01
C ASP A 29 10.32 -10.55 -10.33
N PHE A 30 10.09 -10.38 -9.03
CA PHE A 30 10.65 -9.28 -8.26
C PHE A 30 11.20 -9.74 -6.90
N GLU A 31 12.25 -9.04 -6.46
CA GLU A 31 12.84 -9.18 -5.13
C GLU A 31 12.58 -7.92 -4.31
N LEU A 32 12.17 -8.09 -3.05
CA LEU A 32 11.92 -6.98 -2.14
C LEU A 32 13.24 -6.39 -1.63
N VAL A 33 13.46 -5.09 -1.89
CA VAL A 33 14.65 -4.36 -1.43
C VAL A 33 14.38 -3.66 -0.10
N SER A 34 13.25 -2.93 -0.01
CA SER A 34 12.83 -2.28 1.23
C SER A 34 11.34 -1.96 1.24
N VAL A 35 10.78 -1.80 2.43
CA VAL A 35 9.41 -1.37 2.67
C VAL A 35 9.47 0.03 3.25
N LYS A 36 8.64 0.96 2.76
CA LYS A 36 8.39 2.21 3.49
C LYS A 36 7.29 1.93 4.50
N GLU A 37 7.56 2.11 5.79
CA GLU A 37 6.58 1.80 6.85
C GLU A 37 5.43 2.84 6.93
N ASP A 38 5.52 3.93 6.16
CA ASP A 38 4.72 5.14 6.35
C ASP A 38 3.47 5.24 5.45
N ASN A 39 2.71 4.15 5.31
CA ASN A 39 1.39 4.24 4.66
C ASN A 39 0.22 4.44 5.63
N ARG A 40 0.50 4.42 6.94
CA ARG A 40 -0.52 4.64 7.98
C ARG A 40 -1.05 6.07 8.04
N LEU A 41 -0.29 7.05 7.54
CA LEU A 41 -0.63 8.47 7.63
C LEU A 41 -1.38 9.02 6.40
N VAL A 42 -1.29 8.34 5.25
CA VAL A 42 -1.90 8.84 4.00
C VAL A 42 -3.41 8.55 3.95
N ASN A 43 -3.86 7.42 4.50
CA ASN A 43 -5.28 7.05 4.46
C ASN A 43 -6.14 7.88 5.44
N LYS A 44 -5.55 8.45 6.49
CA LYS A 44 -6.30 9.20 7.53
C LYS A 44 -6.86 10.54 7.02
N ALA A 45 -6.32 11.05 5.91
CA ALA A 45 -6.78 12.30 5.30
C ALA A 45 -7.97 12.10 4.34
N VAL A 46 -8.22 10.88 3.86
CA VAL A 46 -9.29 10.60 2.88
C VAL A 46 -10.62 10.27 3.57
N ASP A 47 -10.56 9.65 4.75
CA ASP A 47 -11.77 9.27 5.49
C ASP A 47 -12.33 10.42 6.38
N GLY A 48 -11.66 11.57 6.46
CA GLY A 48 -11.95 12.65 7.42
C GLY A 48 -12.76 13.85 6.88
N GLU A 49 -13.05 13.91 5.58
CA GLU A 49 -13.70 15.09 4.95
C GLU A 49 -15.20 14.92 4.62
N VAL A 50 -15.84 13.80 5.00
CA VAL A 50 -17.25 13.52 4.62
C VAL A 50 -18.31 13.75 5.71
N GLU A 51 -17.99 14.28 6.89
CA GLU A 51 -18.98 14.53 7.95
C GLU A 51 -19.01 15.99 8.45
N ALA A 52 -19.18 16.98 7.56
CA ALA A 52 -19.32 18.38 7.99
C ALA A 52 -20.48 19.18 7.35
N ASP A 53 -21.28 18.64 6.41
CA ASP A 53 -22.24 19.46 5.65
C ASP A 53 -23.75 19.19 5.89
N GLU A 54 -24.15 18.46 6.94
CA GLU A 54 -25.60 18.20 7.20
C GLU A 54 -26.08 18.54 8.62
N LYS A 55 -25.81 19.75 9.14
CA LYS A 55 -26.61 20.30 10.24
C LYS A 55 -26.76 21.81 10.14
N ASP A 56 -27.73 22.25 9.34
CA ASP A 56 -28.47 23.50 9.56
C ASP A 56 -29.88 23.33 8.96
N GLY A 57 -30.84 22.99 9.82
CA GLY A 57 -32.24 22.80 9.40
C GLY A 57 -33.14 22.25 10.50
N GLU A 58 -33.33 23.02 11.57
CA GLU A 58 -34.63 23.43 12.17
C GLU A 58 -34.40 24.11 13.53
#